data_AF-A0A1R1J6A8-F1
#
_entry.id   AF-A0A1R1J6A8-F1
#
_cell.length_a   1.000
_cell.length_b   1.000
_cell.length_c   1.000
_cell.angle_alpha   90.00
_cell.angle_beta   90.00
_cell.angle_gamma   90.00
#
_symmetry.space_group_name_H-M   'P 1'
#
loop_
_entity.id
_entity.type
_entity.pdbx_description
1 polymer ?
#
loop_
_entity_poly.entity_id
_entity_poly.type
_entity_poly.pdbx_seq_one_letter_code
_entity_poly.pdbx_strand_id
1 'polypeptide(L)' 'MSRLRDRLELIAAAVFASGVAWAMLHYAGQWYFPLATAIAFAALMAENGRLKKRLRELEAPPRAEK' A
#
# COMPACT_ATOMS: atom_id res chain seq x y z
N MET A 1 1.96 28.06 0.56
CA MET A 1 2.76 27.18 1.44
C MET A 1 4.23 27.39 1.08
N SER A 2 5.06 27.86 2.00
CA SER A 2 6.44 28.25 1.69
C SER A 2 7.29 27.02 1.35
N ARG A 3 8.12 27.11 0.30
CA ARG A 3 9.03 26.02 -0.14
C ARG A 3 9.87 25.40 0.98
N LEU A 4 10.14 26.19 2.03
CA LEU A 4 10.90 25.76 3.20
C LEU A 4 10.11 24.78 4.07
N ARG A 5 8.81 25.04 4.29
CA ARG A 5 7.94 24.17 5.07
C ARG A 5 7.72 22.83 4.35
N ASP A 6 7.51 22.88 3.04
CA ASP A 6 7.36 21.69 2.20
C ASP A 6 8.63 20.80 2.25
N ARG A 7 9.82 21.39 2.20
CA ARG A 7 11.09 20.67 2.41
C ARG A 7 11.22 20.06 3.81
N LEU A 8 10.79 20.77 4.85
CA LEU A 8 10.83 20.25 6.21
C LEU A 8 9.87 19.07 6.39
N GLU A 9 8.68 19.14 5.81
CA GLU A 9 7.71 18.04 5.80
C GLU A 9 8.27 16.81 5.07
N LEU A 10 8.94 17.02 3.91
CA LEU A 10 9.62 15.94 3.19
C LEU A 10 10.77 15.31 3.98
N ILE A 11 11.58 16.11 4.65
CA ILE A 11 12.69 15.61 5.50
C ILE A 11 12.12 14.83 6.70
N ALA A 12 11.08 15.35 7.35
CA ALA A 12 10.42 14.67 8.46
C ALA A 12 9.84 13.32 8.02
N ALA A 13 9.18 13.28 6.86
CA ALA A 13 8.66 12.04 6.28
C ALA A 13 9.78 11.05 5.95
N ALA A 14 10.90 11.52 5.40
CA ALA A 14 12.05 10.67 5.09
C ALA A 14 12.69 10.08 6.34
N VAL A 15 12.85 10.88 7.41
CA VAL A 15 13.36 10.41 8.70
C VAL A 15 12.41 9.39 9.33
N PHE A 16 11.11 9.65 9.27
CA PHE A 16 10.10 8.72 9.77
C PHE A 16 10.13 7.39 9.01
N ALA A 17 10.11 7.42 7.67
CA ALA A 17 10.19 6.23 6.84
C ALA A 17 11.48 5.44 7.09
N SER A 18 12.62 6.13 7.26
CA SER A 18 13.90 5.51 7.58
C SER A 18 13.87 4.84 8.96
N GLY A 19 13.27 5.49 9.96
CA GLY A 19 13.10 4.94 11.30
C GLY A 19 12.20 3.72 11.34
N VAL A 20 11.09 3.74 10.58
CA VAL A 20 10.19 2.58 10.44
C VAL A 20 10.90 1.43 9.72
N ALA A 21 11.63 1.71 8.64
CA ALA A 21 12.40 0.69 7.93
C ALA A 21 13.47 0.06 8.83
N TRP A 22 14.23 0.89 9.56
CA TRP A 22 15.21 0.42 10.54
C TRP A 22 14.55 -0.40 11.65
N ALA A 23 13.44 0.05 12.23
CA ALA A 23 12.73 -0.68 13.27
C ALA A 23 12.19 -2.01 12.73
N MET A 24 11.65 -2.05 11.51
CA MET A 24 11.22 -3.29 10.88
C MET A 24 12.39 -4.25 10.67
N LEU A 25 13.54 -3.80 10.15
CA LEU A 25 14.71 -4.66 9.97
C LEU A 25 15.33 -5.11 11.29
N HIS A 26 15.42 -4.20 12.26
CA HIS A 26 16.08 -4.42 13.54
C HIS A 26 15.25 -5.31 14.47
N TYR A 27 13.94 -5.07 14.57
CA TYR A 27 13.06 -5.84 15.46
C TYR A 27 12.45 -7.07 14.78
N ALA A 28 12.21 -7.04 13.47
CA ALA A 28 11.65 -8.22 12.83
C ALA A 28 12.70 -9.32 12.69
N GLY A 29 14.01 -9.02 12.58
CA GLY A 29 15.04 -10.06 12.48
C GLY A 29 14.69 -11.11 11.41
N GLN A 30 14.50 -12.38 11.81
CA GLN A 30 14.07 -13.46 10.90
C GLN A 30 12.60 -13.35 10.44
N TRP A 31 11.77 -12.58 11.14
CA TRP A 31 10.35 -12.38 10.83
C TRP A 31 10.07 -11.32 9.78
N TYR A 32 11.07 -10.56 9.34
CA TYR A 32 10.89 -9.55 8.29
C TYR A 32 10.33 -10.16 7.01
N PHE A 33 10.98 -11.21 6.52
CA PHE A 33 10.58 -11.90 5.29
C PHE A 33 9.16 -12.48 5.35
N PRO A 34 8.78 -13.29 6.36
CA PRO A 34 7.44 -13.83 6.43
C PRO A 34 6.38 -12.75 6.65
N LEU A 35 6.66 -11.70 7.42
CA LEU A 35 5.70 -10.61 7.64
C LEU A 35 5.50 -9.76 6.37
N ALA A 36 6.59 -9.37 5.70
CA ALA A 36 6.53 -8.65 4.43
C ALA A 36 5.82 -9.48 3.35
N THR A 37 6.08 -10.79 3.32
CA THR A 37 5.39 -11.72 2.41
C THR A 37 3.90 -11.79 2.72
N ALA A 38 3.51 -11.95 3.99
CA ALA A 38 2.10 -11.99 4.39
C ALA A 38 1.36 -10.69 4.01
N ILE A 39 1.99 -9.53 4.21
CA ILE A 39 1.43 -8.22 3.80
C ILE A 39 1.28 -8.15 2.28
N ALA A 40 2.31 -8.56 1.52
CA ALA A 40 2.25 -8.59 0.06
C ALA A 40 1.14 -9.51 -0.45
N PHE A 41 0.97 -10.69 0.14
CA PHE A 41 -0.12 -11.62 -0.18
C PHE A 41 -1.50 -11.02 0.14
N ALA A 42 -1.66 -10.37 1.29
CA ALA A 42 -2.89 -9.70 1.65
C ALA A 42 -3.24 -8.57 0.66
N ALA A 43 -2.24 -7.74 0.28
CA ALA A 43 -2.40 -6.70 -0.71
C ALA A 43 -2.79 -7.27 -2.09
N LEU A 44 -2.12 -8.33 -2.54
CA LEU A 44 -2.44 -9.03 -3.78
C LEU A 44 -3.87 -9.61 -3.76
N MET A 45 -4.32 -10.17 -2.63
CA MET A 45 -5.70 -10.66 -2.49
C MET A 45 -6.73 -9.53 -2.56
N ALA A 46 -6.46 -8.40 -1.90
CA ALA A 46 -7.32 -7.22 -1.97
C ALA A 46 -7.42 -6.65 -3.40
N GLU A 47 -6.27 -6.53 -4.07
CA GLU A 47 -6.18 -6.12 -5.47
C GLU A 47 -6.94 -7.08 -6.40
N ASN A 48 -6.72 -8.38 -6.23
CA ASN A 48 -7.40 -9.40 -7.03
C ASN A 48 -8.92 -9.37 -6.80
N GLY A 49 -9.37 -9.18 -5.55
CA GLY A 49 -10.79 -8.98 -5.23
C GLY A 49 -11.37 -7.74 -5.92
N ARG A 50 -10.63 -6.63 -5.92
CA ARG A 50 -11.03 -5.39 -6.62
C ARG A 50 -11.11 -5.60 -8.12
N LEU A 51 -10.14 -6.29 -8.72
CA LEU A 51 -10.14 -6.61 -10.15
C LEU A 51 -11.29 -7.53 -10.53
N LYS A 52 -11.56 -8.58 -9.74
CA LYS A 52 -12.73 -9.45 -9.94
C LYS A 52 -14.05 -8.71 -9.82
N LYS A 53 -14.14 -7.72 -8.93
CA LYS A 53 -15.32 -6.86 -8.83
C LYS A 53 -15.50 -6.03 -10.12
N ARG A 54 -14.43 -5.38 -10.58
CA ARG A 54 -14.44 -4.60 -11.83
C ARG A 54 -14.77 -5.47 -13.05
N LEU A 55 -14.22 -6.69 -13.12
CA LEU A 55 -14.51 -7.61 -14.20
C LEU A 55 -16.00 -7.97 -14.26
N ARG A 56 -16.61 -8.27 -13.10
CA ARG A 56 -18.06 -8.54 -13.01
C ARG A 56 -18.92 -7.33 -13.39
N GLU A 57 -18.47 -6.12 -13.10
CA GLU A 57 -19.15 -4.88 -13.50
C GLU A 57 -19.07 -4.66 -15.02
N LEU A 58 -17.98 -5.07 -15.67
CA LEU A 58 -17.79 -4.98 -17.12
C LEU A 58 -18.53 -6.11 -17.87
N GLU A 59 -18.62 -7.30 -17.28
CA GLU A 59 -19.35 -8.44 -17.83
C GLU A 59 -20.86 -8.34 -17.60
N ALA A 60 -21.31 -7.48 -16.68
CA ALA A 60 -22.72 -7.20 -16.52
C ALA A 60 -23.25 -6.61 -17.84
N PRO A 61 -24.32 -7.18 -18.42
CA PRO A 61 -24.89 -6.66 -19.66
C PRO A 61 -25.25 -5.17 -19.47
N PRO A 62 -25.13 -4.34 -20.52
CA PRO A 62 -25.45 -2.92 -20.43
C PRO A 62 -26.82 -2.81 -19.80
N ARG A 63 -26.89 -2.16 -18.63
CA ARG A 63 -28.13 -1.93 -17.91
C ARG A 63 -29.05 -1.29 -18.92
N ALA A 64 -30.09 -2.02 -19.35
CA ALA A 64 -31.09 -1.51 -20.26
C ALA A 64 -31.56 -0.17 -19.68
N GLU A 65 -31.13 0.91 -20.33
CA GLU A 65 -31.69 2.24 -20.10
C GLU A 65 -33.19 2.09 -20.33
N LYS A 66 -33.94 2.30 -19.25
CA LYS A 66 -35.39 2.41 -19.29
C LYS A 66 -35.78 3.75 -19.87
#